data_AF-A0A8R7QJQ5-F1
#
_entry.id   AF-A0A8R7QJQ5-F1
#
_cell.length_a   1.000
_cell.length_b   1.000
_cell.length_c   1.000
_cell.angle_alpha   90.00
_cell.angle_beta   90.00
_cell.angle_gamma   90.00
#
_symmetry.space_group_name_H-M   'P 1'
#
loop_
_entity.id
_entity.type
_entity.pdbx_description
1 polymer ?
#
loop_
_entity_poly.entity_id
_entity_poly.type
_entity_poly.pdbx_seq_one_letter_code
_entity_poly.pdbx_strand_id
1 'polypeptide(L)'
;MAPLSTAVRLLRSPAAPVTLPFPSARLAGAPARFRCRRRLRSVRAEAAKEAEVGELRAGVSVYKPRSYEVLVSDAARSLAAAIDDGRTRLEIEFPPLPSSISSYKGSSDEFIDANVQLALAVVRDLKKLKGTRSCIVFPDQPEKRRASQIFKTAIDQIEGISISSLDDLPTGPVDTFFKSIRSTLDFDFADDNEDQWKSDEPPSLYIFINSSTGDLSSIEKYVDQFAASVPAVLFNLELDTLRSDLGLLGFPPKDLHYRFLSQFTPVFYIRQRDYSKTIAVTPYIVNYSGAVFRQYPGPWQVMLKQGDGSYACVAESASRFTLGQAKDELLRVLGLQEEVGSQLEFLRRGYKNATWWEENFDQEKSPAWRT
;
A
#
# COMPACT_ATOMS: atom_id res chain seq x y z
N MET A 1 -35.49 23.86 71.65
CA MET A 1 -36.60 24.83 71.54
C MET A 1 -37.50 24.38 70.39
N ALA A 2 -38.65 23.78 70.73
CA ALA A 2 -39.80 23.68 69.82
C ALA A 2 -40.59 25.02 69.87
N PRO A 3 -41.51 25.31 68.93
CA PRO A 3 -42.87 24.73 68.98
C PRO A 3 -43.30 24.12 67.62
N LEU A 4 -44.07 23.01 67.57
CA LEU A 4 -45.55 22.90 67.64
C LEU A 4 -46.24 23.70 66.50
N SER A 5 -47.19 23.21 65.71
CA SER A 5 -48.33 22.31 65.98
C SER A 5 -48.99 21.96 64.62
N THR A 6 -49.27 20.69 64.29
CA THR A 6 -50.54 19.95 64.49
C THR A 6 -51.68 20.33 63.54
N ALA A 7 -52.16 19.38 62.72
CA ALA A 7 -53.58 19.01 62.62
C ALA A 7 -53.81 17.83 61.67
N VAL A 8 -54.29 16.72 62.26
CA VAL A 8 -54.91 15.56 61.62
C VAL A 8 -56.39 15.87 61.38
N ARG A 9 -56.97 15.45 60.24
CA ARG A 9 -58.37 15.02 60.24
C ARG A 9 -58.68 13.96 59.17
N LEU A 10 -59.38 12.96 59.67
CA LEU A 10 -59.74 11.67 59.12
C LEU A 10 -61.10 11.71 58.39
N LEU A 11 -61.31 10.69 57.54
CA LEU A 11 -62.58 10.01 57.19
C LEU A 11 -63.51 10.64 56.12
N ARG A 12 -63.64 9.95 54.98
CA ARG A 12 -64.80 9.06 54.68
C ARG A 12 -64.72 8.48 53.25
N SER A 13 -64.71 7.15 53.15
CA SER A 13 -65.36 6.39 52.06
C SER A 13 -66.83 6.13 52.49
N PRO A 14 -67.82 5.90 51.61
CA PRO A 14 -67.84 4.78 50.66
C PRO A 14 -68.57 5.04 49.30
N ALA A 15 -68.41 4.11 48.35
CA ALA A 15 -69.47 3.53 47.49
C ALA A 15 -68.92 3.12 46.10
N ALA A 16 -68.89 1.81 45.86
CA ALA A 16 -69.10 1.19 44.55
C ALA A 16 -70.64 0.94 44.40
N PRO A 17 -71.24 0.65 43.21
CA PRO A 17 -70.67 -0.08 42.09
C PRO A 17 -71.12 0.37 40.67
N VAL A 18 -70.64 -0.37 39.66
CA VAL A 18 -71.32 -0.84 38.42
C VAL A 18 -70.41 -0.76 37.19
N THR A 19 -70.12 -1.96 36.66
CA THR A 19 -69.41 -2.35 35.43
C THR A 19 -70.23 -2.05 34.16
N LEU A 20 -69.65 -1.60 33.03
CA LEU A 20 -69.12 -2.33 31.85
C LEU A 20 -68.93 -1.29 30.70
N PRO A 21 -68.33 -1.58 29.51
CA PRO A 21 -67.13 -2.34 29.16
C PRO A 21 -66.12 -1.54 28.27
N PHE A 22 -64.99 -2.19 27.97
CA PHE A 22 -63.82 -1.83 27.15
C PHE A 22 -64.03 -1.02 25.84
N PRO A 23 -62.97 -0.35 25.33
CA PRO A 23 -62.14 -1.02 24.33
C PRO A 23 -60.62 -0.95 24.60
N SER A 24 -59.94 -2.04 24.27
CA SER A 24 -58.47 -2.18 24.23
C SER A 24 -57.81 -1.09 23.38
N ALA A 25 -57.02 -0.22 24.02
CA ALA A 25 -56.00 0.55 23.32
C ALA A 25 -54.77 -0.34 23.09
N ARG A 26 -54.62 -0.75 21.84
CA ARG A 26 -53.47 -1.47 21.31
C ARG A 26 -52.17 -0.70 21.61
N LEU A 27 -51.15 -1.44 22.05
CA LEU A 27 -49.74 -1.06 21.96
C LEU A 27 -49.42 -0.63 20.52
N ALA A 28 -49.30 0.69 20.29
CA ALA A 28 -48.68 1.22 19.09
C ALA A 28 -47.17 1.28 19.35
N GLY A 29 -46.45 0.38 18.69
CA GLY A 29 -45.00 0.22 18.80
C GLY A 29 -44.23 1.48 18.41
N ALA A 30 -43.16 1.75 19.14
CA ALA A 30 -42.18 2.77 18.81
C ALA A 30 -41.13 2.22 17.82
N PRO A 31 -41.00 2.74 16.57
CA PRO A 31 -39.90 2.40 15.68
C PRO A 31 -38.75 3.43 15.72
N ALA A 32 -38.84 4.48 16.52
CA ALA A 32 -37.93 5.63 16.42
C ALA A 32 -36.55 5.44 17.08
N ARG A 33 -36.41 4.55 18.07
CA ARG A 33 -35.15 4.38 18.82
C ARG A 33 -34.06 3.61 18.07
N PHE A 34 -34.43 2.69 17.16
CA PHE A 34 -33.46 1.91 16.38
C PHE A 34 -32.88 2.70 15.19
N ARG A 35 -33.68 3.50 14.50
CA ARG A 35 -33.20 4.34 13.37
C ARG A 35 -32.26 5.45 13.82
N CYS A 36 -32.54 6.11 14.94
CA CYS A 36 -31.68 7.17 15.48
C CYS A 36 -30.32 6.61 15.97
N ARG A 37 -30.31 5.44 16.63
CA ARG A 37 -29.05 4.77 17.06
C ARG A 37 -28.19 4.29 15.89
N ARG A 38 -28.78 3.77 14.81
CA ARG A 38 -28.03 3.41 13.59
C ARG A 38 -27.43 4.64 12.91
N ARG A 39 -28.19 5.74 12.81
CA ARG A 39 -27.73 6.99 12.20
C ARG A 39 -26.63 7.68 13.02
N LEU A 40 -26.72 7.65 14.35
CA LEU A 40 -25.67 8.17 15.23
C LEU A 40 -24.40 7.30 15.20
N ARG A 41 -24.54 5.96 15.10
CA ARG A 41 -23.40 5.07 14.91
C ARG A 41 -22.73 5.24 13.55
N SER A 42 -23.51 5.44 12.48
CA SER A 42 -22.95 5.70 11.14
C SER A 42 -22.24 7.05 11.09
N VAL A 43 -22.82 8.11 11.64
CA VAL A 43 -22.17 9.43 11.71
C VAL A 43 -20.90 9.41 12.55
N ARG A 44 -20.90 8.68 13.68
CA ARG A 44 -19.69 8.52 14.52
C ARG A 44 -18.61 7.68 13.84
N ALA A 45 -18.99 6.67 13.05
CA ALA A 45 -18.06 5.87 12.28
C ALA A 45 -17.45 6.66 11.11
N GLU A 46 -18.26 7.47 10.40
CA GLU A 46 -17.77 8.38 9.36
C GLU A 46 -16.83 9.45 9.95
N ALA A 47 -17.21 10.08 11.06
CA ALA A 47 -16.34 11.06 11.72
C ALA A 47 -15.01 10.45 12.23
N ALA A 48 -15.02 9.18 12.65
CA ALA A 48 -13.80 8.48 13.05
C ALA A 48 -12.89 8.16 11.85
N LYS A 49 -13.48 7.73 10.72
CA LYS A 49 -12.74 7.54 9.46
C LYS A 49 -12.16 8.84 8.94
N GLU A 50 -12.93 9.93 8.98
CA GLU A 50 -12.49 11.24 8.50
C GLU A 50 -11.40 11.84 9.39
N ALA A 51 -11.43 11.59 10.70
CA ALA A 51 -10.34 11.93 11.61
C ALA A 51 -9.07 11.12 11.30
N GLU A 52 -9.18 9.82 11.07
CA GLU A 52 -8.04 8.96 10.72
C GLU A 52 -7.42 9.36 9.37
N VAL A 53 -8.24 9.66 8.37
CA VAL A 53 -7.78 10.19 7.07
C VAL A 53 -7.14 11.57 7.25
N GLY A 54 -7.68 12.41 8.15
CA GLY A 54 -7.10 13.70 8.51
C GLY A 54 -5.71 13.59 9.11
N GLU A 55 -5.47 12.60 9.98
CA GLU A 55 -4.14 12.29 10.53
C GLU A 55 -3.17 11.84 9.43
N LEU A 56 -3.61 10.98 8.51
CA LEU A 56 -2.79 10.56 7.37
C LEU A 56 -2.40 11.73 6.45
N ARG A 57 -3.33 12.67 6.22
CA ARG A 57 -3.07 13.88 5.40
C ARG A 57 -2.01 14.80 6.00
N ALA A 58 -1.89 14.83 7.32
CA ALA A 58 -0.93 15.69 8.01
C ALA A 58 0.52 15.19 7.89
N GLY A 59 0.73 13.94 7.48
CA GLY A 59 2.04 13.30 7.45
C GLY A 59 2.48 12.79 8.82
N VAL A 60 3.62 12.11 8.85
CA VAL A 60 4.15 11.46 10.07
C VAL A 60 5.39 12.19 10.56
N SER A 61 5.38 12.69 11.80
CA SER A 61 6.54 13.38 12.38
C SER A 61 7.67 12.43 12.77
N VAL A 62 7.32 11.28 13.36
CA VAL A 62 8.24 10.20 13.69
C VAL A 62 7.61 8.86 13.32
N TYR A 63 8.24 8.13 12.42
CA TYR A 63 7.80 6.82 11.99
C TYR A 63 8.67 5.74 12.63
N LYS A 64 8.07 4.87 13.45
CA LYS A 64 8.76 3.75 14.12
C LYS A 64 7.93 2.49 14.04
N PRO A 65 8.00 1.74 12.93
CA PRO A 65 7.28 0.47 12.80
C PRO A 65 7.87 -0.52 13.82
N ARG A 66 7.03 -0.99 14.76
CA ARG A 66 7.44 -1.96 15.78
C ARG A 66 7.57 -3.38 15.22
N SER A 67 6.86 -3.66 14.13
CA SER A 67 6.83 -4.94 13.43
C SER A 67 6.38 -4.77 11.98
N TYR A 68 6.55 -5.82 11.17
CA TYR A 68 6.02 -5.90 9.82
C TYR A 68 4.50 -5.86 9.76
N GLU A 69 3.81 -6.29 10.82
CA GLU A 69 2.34 -6.20 10.89
C GLU A 69 1.86 -4.75 10.91
N VAL A 70 2.60 -3.85 11.57
CA VAL A 70 2.29 -2.41 11.56
C VAL A 70 2.47 -1.85 10.15
N LEU A 71 3.57 -2.20 9.47
CA LEU A 71 3.82 -1.79 8.08
C LEU A 71 2.68 -2.25 7.14
N VAL A 72 2.27 -3.51 7.26
CA VAL A 72 1.18 -4.09 6.47
C VAL A 72 -0.14 -3.39 6.75
N SER A 73 -0.46 -3.10 8.02
CA SER A 73 -1.67 -2.39 8.41
C SER A 73 -1.68 -0.96 7.86
N ASP A 74 -0.55 -0.25 7.95
CA ASP A 74 -0.39 1.11 7.43
C ASP A 74 -0.52 1.15 5.90
N ALA A 75 0.08 0.17 5.21
CA ALA A 75 -0.06 0.00 3.77
C ALA A 75 -1.52 -0.30 3.36
N ALA A 76 -2.19 -1.21 4.07
CA ALA A 76 -3.59 -1.57 3.80
C ALA A 76 -4.55 -0.38 4.02
N ARG A 77 -4.32 0.43 5.06
CA ARG A 77 -5.10 1.66 5.32
C ARG A 77 -4.89 2.71 4.23
N SER A 78 -3.64 2.93 3.83
CA SER A 78 -3.30 3.88 2.76
C SER A 78 -3.89 3.43 1.41
N LEU A 79 -3.83 2.13 1.13
CA LEU A 79 -4.46 1.50 -0.04
C LEU A 79 -5.98 1.67 -0.01
N ALA A 80 -6.62 1.45 1.15
CA ALA A 80 -8.05 1.62 1.31
C ALA A 80 -8.49 3.06 1.00
N ALA A 81 -7.76 4.06 1.53
CA ALA A 81 -8.01 5.47 1.29
C ALA A 81 -7.83 5.85 -0.19
N ALA A 82 -6.77 5.36 -0.84
CA ALA A 82 -6.55 5.60 -2.27
C ALA A 82 -7.67 5.00 -3.15
N ILE A 83 -8.17 3.82 -2.78
CA ILE A 83 -9.33 3.20 -3.46
C ILE A 83 -10.61 4.03 -3.22
N ASP A 84 -10.83 4.57 -2.02
CA ASP A 84 -11.98 5.45 -1.74
C ASP A 84 -11.93 6.74 -2.56
N ASP A 85 -10.74 7.28 -2.80
CA ASP A 85 -10.51 8.43 -3.69
C ASP A 85 -10.60 8.06 -5.19
N GLY A 86 -10.91 6.81 -5.53
CA GLY A 86 -11.12 6.36 -6.91
C GLY A 86 -9.83 6.15 -7.72
N ARG A 87 -8.68 6.00 -7.06
CA ARG A 87 -7.39 5.76 -7.74
C ARG A 87 -7.30 4.32 -8.23
N THR A 88 -6.88 4.13 -9.48
CA THR A 88 -6.85 2.81 -10.14
C THR A 88 -5.45 2.27 -10.43
N ARG A 89 -4.39 3.06 -10.26
CA ARG A 89 -3.00 2.67 -10.52
C ARG A 89 -2.19 3.01 -9.28
N LEU A 90 -1.78 2.00 -8.53
CA LEU A 90 -1.28 2.15 -7.17
C LEU A 90 0.05 1.41 -6.98
N GLU A 91 0.93 1.94 -6.17
CA GLU A 91 2.24 1.35 -5.88
C GLU A 91 2.41 1.21 -4.36
N ILE A 92 2.88 0.05 -3.92
CA ILE A 92 3.28 -0.22 -2.55
C ILE A 92 4.72 -0.69 -2.58
N GLU A 93 5.60 0.02 -1.89
CA GLU A 93 7.03 -0.32 -1.78
C GLU A 93 7.48 -0.15 -0.34
N PHE A 94 7.96 -1.22 0.28
CA PHE A 94 8.68 -1.14 1.54
C PHE A 94 9.66 -2.32 1.67
N PRO A 95 10.73 -2.21 2.47
CA PRO A 95 11.75 -3.26 2.54
C PRO A 95 11.14 -4.57 3.07
N PRO A 96 11.10 -5.65 2.27
CA PRO A 96 10.43 -6.88 2.65
C PRO A 96 11.17 -7.66 3.74
N LEU A 97 12.48 -7.45 3.84
CA LEU A 97 13.32 -8.00 4.91
C LEU A 97 14.16 -6.89 5.57
N PRO A 98 14.60 -7.10 6.82
CA PRO A 98 15.42 -6.15 7.54
C PRO A 98 16.69 -5.77 6.77
N SER A 99 17.15 -4.53 6.96
CA SER A 99 18.32 -3.97 6.27
C SER A 99 19.66 -4.70 6.56
N SER A 100 19.67 -5.66 7.49
CA SER A 100 20.84 -6.48 7.83
C SER A 100 21.10 -7.66 6.87
N ILE A 101 20.15 -7.98 5.98
CA ILE A 101 20.30 -9.07 5.01
C ILE A 101 20.87 -8.47 3.70
N SER A 102 22.06 -8.96 3.33
CA SER A 102 22.89 -8.54 2.19
C SER A 102 22.10 -8.40 0.88
N SER A 103 22.44 -7.36 0.12
CA SER A 103 21.80 -6.83 -1.09
C SER A 103 21.75 -7.74 -2.33
N TYR A 104 21.90 -9.06 -2.22
CA TYR A 104 21.53 -9.97 -3.32
C TYR A 104 20.01 -10.19 -3.29
N LYS A 105 19.28 -9.07 -3.40
CA LYS A 105 17.88 -8.88 -3.00
C LYS A 105 16.85 -9.31 -4.05
N GLY A 106 17.22 -9.24 -5.32
CA GLY A 106 16.27 -9.47 -6.42
C GLY A 106 16.06 -10.94 -6.81
N SER A 107 16.89 -11.87 -6.33
CA SER A 107 16.88 -13.26 -6.80
C SER A 107 17.00 -14.31 -5.70
N SER A 108 16.94 -13.90 -4.43
CA SER A 108 16.89 -14.89 -3.36
C SER A 108 15.45 -15.28 -3.12
N ASP A 109 15.20 -16.58 -3.10
CA ASP A 109 13.94 -17.21 -2.71
C ASP A 109 13.33 -16.58 -1.44
N GLU A 110 14.16 -16.16 -0.46
CA GLU A 110 13.68 -15.53 0.77
C GLU A 110 12.96 -14.20 0.52
N PHE A 111 13.43 -13.39 -0.44
CA PHE A 111 12.80 -12.12 -0.82
C PHE A 111 11.50 -12.36 -1.57
N ILE A 112 11.48 -13.34 -2.46
CA ILE A 112 10.30 -13.77 -3.23
C ILE A 112 9.21 -14.26 -2.27
N ASP A 113 9.56 -15.15 -1.36
CA ASP A 113 8.63 -15.74 -0.39
C ASP A 113 8.15 -14.70 0.63
N ALA A 114 9.02 -13.80 1.10
CA ALA A 114 8.64 -12.70 1.99
C ALA A 114 7.67 -11.71 1.31
N ASN A 115 7.90 -11.37 0.03
CA ASN A 115 6.98 -10.53 -0.73
C ASN A 115 5.60 -11.15 -0.87
N VAL A 116 5.52 -12.46 -1.14
CA VAL A 116 4.23 -13.19 -1.20
C VAL A 116 3.52 -13.14 0.15
N GLN A 117 4.22 -13.40 1.25
CA GLN A 117 3.66 -13.32 2.61
C GLN A 117 3.11 -11.93 2.93
N LEU A 118 3.88 -10.89 2.63
CA LEU A 118 3.49 -9.51 2.89
C LEU A 118 2.30 -9.08 2.03
N ALA A 119 2.27 -9.48 0.75
CA ALA A 119 1.15 -9.23 -0.14
C ALA A 119 -0.14 -9.91 0.37
N LEU A 120 -0.06 -11.18 0.77
CA LEU A 120 -1.18 -11.91 1.37
C LEU A 120 -1.67 -11.24 2.67
N ALA A 121 -0.75 -10.75 3.50
CA ALA A 121 -1.09 -10.05 4.72
C ALA A 121 -1.82 -8.72 4.46
N VAL A 122 -1.38 -7.94 3.46
CA VAL A 122 -2.07 -6.71 3.02
C VAL A 122 -3.45 -7.03 2.45
N VAL A 123 -3.59 -8.07 1.62
CA VAL A 123 -4.88 -8.51 1.08
C VAL A 123 -5.84 -8.88 2.20
N ARG A 124 -5.37 -9.65 3.19
CA ARG A 124 -6.17 -10.04 4.36
C ARG A 124 -6.69 -8.83 5.12
N ASP A 125 -5.85 -7.82 5.35
CA ASP A 125 -6.25 -6.64 6.11
C ASP A 125 -7.12 -5.69 5.28
N LEU A 126 -6.87 -5.56 3.98
CA LEU A 126 -7.73 -4.83 3.06
C LEU A 126 -9.12 -5.47 2.95
N LYS A 127 -9.20 -6.80 2.93
CA LYS A 127 -10.48 -7.52 2.95
C LYS A 127 -11.27 -7.23 4.23
N LYS A 128 -10.62 -7.17 5.40
CA LYS A 128 -11.29 -6.78 6.65
C LYS A 128 -11.81 -5.34 6.60
N LEU A 129 -11.10 -4.44 5.94
CA LEU A 129 -11.45 -3.01 5.86
C LEU A 129 -12.58 -2.74 4.85
N LYS A 130 -12.53 -3.36 3.66
CA LYS A 130 -13.42 -3.02 2.53
C LYS A 130 -14.21 -4.19 1.95
N GLY A 131 -13.92 -5.42 2.34
CA GLY A 131 -14.53 -6.62 1.74
C GLY A 131 -14.09 -6.87 0.29
N THR A 132 -12.97 -6.28 -0.14
CA THR A 132 -12.47 -6.36 -1.51
C THR A 132 -12.01 -7.78 -1.85
N ARG A 133 -12.41 -8.28 -3.03
CA ARG A 133 -11.84 -9.49 -3.65
C ARG A 133 -10.58 -9.12 -4.41
N SER A 134 -9.49 -9.83 -4.14
CA SER A 134 -8.17 -9.51 -4.69
C SER A 134 -7.63 -10.67 -5.52
N CYS A 135 -7.06 -10.34 -6.67
CA CYS A 135 -6.33 -11.26 -7.53
C CYS A 135 -4.83 -10.98 -7.39
N ILE A 136 -4.06 -11.99 -7.00
CA ILE A 136 -2.59 -11.92 -7.01
C ILE A 136 -2.09 -12.46 -8.35
N VAL A 137 -1.27 -11.67 -9.03
CA VAL A 137 -0.69 -11.99 -10.33
C VAL A 137 0.81 -12.23 -10.17
N PHE A 138 1.24 -13.44 -10.49
CA PHE A 138 2.63 -13.87 -10.53
C PHE A 138 3.25 -13.62 -11.92
N PRO A 139 4.58 -13.47 -12.02
CA PRO A 139 5.22 -13.19 -13.30
C PRO A 139 5.15 -14.39 -14.26
N ASP A 140 5.28 -15.61 -13.74
CA ASP A 140 5.23 -16.84 -14.56
C ASP A 140 4.46 -17.98 -13.87
N GLN A 141 4.16 -19.04 -14.63
CA GLN A 141 3.50 -20.23 -14.09
C GLN A 141 4.33 -21.00 -13.03
N PRO A 142 5.65 -21.21 -13.19
CA PRO A 142 6.48 -21.84 -12.16
C PRO A 142 6.43 -21.15 -10.79
N GLU A 143 6.55 -19.82 -10.75
CA GLU A 143 6.46 -19.04 -9.50
C GLU A 143 5.06 -19.13 -8.89
N LYS A 144 4.01 -19.05 -9.72
CA LYS A 144 2.63 -19.29 -9.29
C LYS A 144 2.50 -20.66 -8.62
N ARG A 145 3.02 -21.72 -9.24
CA ARG A 145 2.95 -23.11 -8.72
C ARG A 145 3.69 -23.22 -7.39
N ARG A 146 4.93 -22.74 -7.32
CA ARG A 146 5.74 -22.73 -6.09
C ARG A 146 5.00 -22.02 -4.96
N ALA A 147 4.56 -20.79 -5.20
CA ALA A 147 3.87 -19.99 -4.19
C ALA A 147 2.56 -20.62 -3.75
N SER A 148 1.80 -21.21 -4.68
CA SER A 148 0.55 -21.92 -4.37
C SER A 148 0.78 -23.14 -3.48
N GLN A 149 1.90 -23.84 -3.62
CA GLN A 149 2.26 -24.97 -2.76
C GLN A 149 2.71 -24.52 -1.37
N ILE A 150 3.60 -23.52 -1.30
CA ILE A 150 4.16 -23.02 -0.02
C ILE A 150 3.10 -22.30 0.81
N PHE A 151 2.26 -21.48 0.17
CA PHE A 151 1.30 -20.60 0.83
C PHE A 151 -0.14 -21.11 0.78
N LYS A 152 -0.36 -22.38 0.39
CA LYS A 152 -1.70 -23.00 0.28
C LYS A 152 -2.59 -22.68 1.47
N THR A 153 -2.10 -22.92 2.68
CA THR A 153 -2.87 -22.68 3.92
C THR A 153 -3.22 -21.21 4.13
N ALA A 154 -2.33 -20.29 3.77
CA ALA A 154 -2.58 -18.86 3.91
C ALA A 154 -3.59 -18.36 2.87
N ILE A 155 -3.50 -18.86 1.64
CA ILE A 155 -4.42 -18.57 0.55
C ILE A 155 -5.82 -19.09 0.89
N ASP A 156 -5.94 -20.35 1.32
CA ASP A 156 -7.22 -20.99 1.66
C ASP A 156 -7.92 -20.33 2.85
N GLN A 157 -7.18 -19.68 3.74
CA GLN A 157 -7.74 -18.88 4.84
C GLN A 157 -8.37 -17.56 4.38
N ILE A 158 -7.99 -17.04 3.21
CA ILE A 158 -8.46 -15.77 2.68
C ILE A 158 -9.55 -16.06 1.64
N GLU A 159 -10.82 -16.03 2.04
CA GLU A 159 -11.89 -16.29 1.06
C GLU A 159 -11.93 -15.19 -0.02
N GLY A 160 -12.21 -15.54 -1.27
CA GLY A 160 -12.34 -14.57 -2.36
C GLY A 160 -11.01 -14.00 -2.86
N ILE A 161 -9.89 -14.68 -2.56
CA ILE A 161 -8.63 -14.48 -3.26
C ILE A 161 -8.60 -15.33 -4.54
N SER A 162 -8.12 -14.75 -5.64
CA SER A 162 -7.81 -15.48 -6.86
C SER A 162 -6.33 -15.36 -7.20
N ILE A 163 -5.80 -16.35 -7.91
CA ILE A 163 -4.38 -16.38 -8.29
C ILE A 163 -4.26 -16.57 -9.80
N SER A 164 -3.53 -15.68 -10.45
CA SER A 164 -3.24 -15.74 -11.89
C SER A 164 -1.74 -15.56 -12.17
N SER A 165 -1.34 -15.82 -13.41
CA SER A 165 0.00 -15.54 -13.92
C SER A 165 -0.08 -14.56 -15.10
N LEU A 166 1.01 -13.84 -15.40
CA LEU A 166 1.11 -13.05 -16.63
C LEU A 166 1.14 -13.94 -17.89
N ASP A 167 1.54 -15.20 -17.78
CA ASP A 167 1.52 -16.19 -18.89
C ASP A 167 0.11 -16.55 -19.37
N ASP A 168 -0.90 -16.25 -18.54
CA ASP A 168 -2.32 -16.50 -18.82
C ASP A 168 -2.87 -15.50 -19.88
N LEU A 169 -2.08 -14.51 -20.28
CA LEU A 169 -2.39 -13.65 -21.41
C LEU A 169 -2.42 -14.46 -22.72
N PRO A 170 -3.47 -14.33 -23.54
CA PRO A 170 -3.47 -14.87 -24.90
C PRO A 170 -2.54 -14.02 -25.77
N THR A 171 -1.23 -14.29 -25.71
CA THR A 171 -0.23 -13.64 -26.56
C THR A 171 -0.23 -14.31 -27.93
N GLY A 172 -0.18 -13.50 -28.99
CA GLY A 172 -0.39 -13.89 -30.39
C GLY A 172 0.58 -14.95 -30.98
N PRO A 173 0.54 -15.16 -32.31
CA PRO A 173 1.03 -16.37 -32.98
C PRO A 173 2.51 -16.73 -32.77
N VAL A 174 3.35 -15.75 -32.44
CA VAL A 174 4.80 -15.94 -32.22
C VAL A 174 5.11 -16.56 -30.85
N ASP A 175 4.28 -16.33 -29.85
CA ASP A 175 4.41 -16.98 -28.54
C ASP A 175 3.85 -18.41 -28.56
N THR A 176 2.92 -18.73 -29.46
CA THR A 176 2.49 -20.11 -29.70
C THR A 176 3.67 -21.01 -30.11
N PHE A 177 4.69 -20.45 -30.77
CA PHE A 177 5.88 -21.19 -31.22
C PHE A 177 6.91 -21.41 -30.09
N PHE A 178 7.08 -20.43 -29.18
CA PHE A 178 7.89 -20.64 -27.96
C PHE A 178 7.14 -21.49 -26.93
N LYS A 179 5.82 -21.35 -26.82
CA LYS A 179 4.94 -22.24 -26.04
C LYS A 179 4.98 -23.67 -26.58
N SER A 180 5.05 -23.91 -27.90
CA SER A 180 5.11 -25.27 -28.45
C SER A 180 6.47 -25.96 -28.23
N ILE A 181 7.57 -25.21 -28.20
CA ILE A 181 8.90 -25.73 -27.88
C ILE A 181 9.06 -25.94 -26.35
N ARG A 182 8.44 -25.09 -25.54
CA ARG A 182 8.41 -25.24 -24.07
C ARG A 182 7.45 -26.34 -23.63
N SER A 183 6.29 -26.50 -24.28
CA SER A 183 5.30 -27.56 -23.99
C SER A 183 5.73 -28.95 -24.44
N THR A 184 6.70 -29.06 -25.35
CA THR A 184 7.29 -30.36 -25.74
C THR A 184 8.48 -30.75 -24.86
N LEU A 185 9.00 -29.81 -24.07
CA LEU A 185 10.01 -30.05 -23.03
C LEU A 185 9.42 -30.07 -21.61
N ASP A 186 8.19 -29.58 -21.43
CA ASP A 186 7.42 -29.73 -20.18
C ASP A 186 6.91 -31.18 -20.11
N PHE A 187 7.57 -31.97 -19.26
CA PHE A 187 7.08 -33.28 -18.85
C PHE A 187 5.62 -33.13 -18.38
N ASP A 188 4.77 -34.00 -18.91
CA ASP A 188 3.33 -34.11 -18.71
C ASP A 188 2.93 -34.19 -17.22
N PHE A 189 2.87 -33.04 -16.54
CA PHE A 189 2.30 -32.87 -15.20
C PHE A 189 1.11 -31.92 -15.28
N ALA A 190 -0.02 -32.43 -15.78
CA ALA A 190 -1.31 -31.81 -15.53
C ALA A 190 -1.52 -31.71 -14.00
N ASP A 191 -1.47 -30.48 -13.46
CA ASP A 191 -1.62 -30.22 -12.03
C ASP A 191 -3.13 -30.13 -11.68
N ASP A 192 -3.60 -31.03 -10.82
CA ASP A 192 -4.98 -31.13 -10.31
C ASP A 192 -5.46 -29.85 -9.57
N ASN A 193 -4.60 -28.84 -9.35
CA ASN A 193 -4.92 -27.61 -8.62
C ASN A 193 -5.09 -26.36 -9.49
N GLU A 194 -4.94 -26.41 -10.81
CA GLU A 194 -4.97 -25.19 -11.66
C GLU A 194 -6.32 -24.43 -11.61
N ASP A 195 -7.40 -25.11 -11.24
CA ASP A 195 -8.74 -24.53 -11.18
C ASP A 195 -9.18 -24.18 -9.75
N GLN A 196 -8.38 -24.48 -8.72
CA GLN A 196 -8.79 -24.31 -7.32
C GLN A 196 -8.94 -22.83 -6.90
N TRP A 197 -8.17 -21.92 -7.49
CA TRP A 197 -8.20 -20.48 -7.17
C TRP A 197 -8.52 -19.58 -8.37
N LYS A 198 -9.12 -20.16 -9.43
CA LYS A 198 -9.80 -19.38 -10.47
C LYS A 198 -11.20 -19.08 -9.98
N SER A 199 -11.53 -17.80 -9.83
CA SER A 199 -12.89 -17.39 -9.49
C SER A 199 -13.66 -17.06 -10.76
N ASP A 200 -14.90 -17.53 -10.85
CA ASP A 200 -15.83 -17.16 -11.94
C ASP A 200 -16.30 -15.69 -11.84
N GLU A 201 -16.10 -15.03 -10.69
CA GLU A 201 -16.46 -13.63 -10.47
C GLU A 201 -15.26 -12.70 -10.66
N PRO A 202 -15.44 -11.52 -11.30
CA PRO A 202 -14.33 -10.62 -11.58
C PRO A 202 -13.73 -10.06 -10.27
N PRO A 203 -12.39 -10.07 -10.12
CA PRO A 203 -11.75 -9.50 -8.95
C PRO A 203 -11.92 -7.97 -8.94
N SER A 204 -11.92 -7.40 -7.73
CA SER A 204 -12.05 -5.95 -7.51
C SER A 204 -10.71 -5.24 -7.29
N LEU A 205 -9.61 -5.99 -7.28
CA LEU A 205 -8.25 -5.48 -7.14
C LEU A 205 -7.28 -6.49 -7.77
N TYR A 206 -6.32 -6.01 -8.57
CA TYR A 206 -5.19 -6.81 -9.05
C TYR A 206 -3.91 -6.39 -8.34
N ILE A 207 -3.09 -7.35 -7.92
CA ILE A 207 -1.81 -7.11 -7.25
C ILE A 207 -0.72 -7.89 -8.00
N PHE A 208 0.25 -7.17 -8.56
CA PHE A 208 1.40 -7.75 -9.25
C PHE A 208 2.59 -7.81 -8.29
N ILE A 209 3.21 -8.97 -8.18
CA ILE A 209 4.34 -9.24 -7.28
C ILE A 209 5.50 -9.89 -8.03
N ASN A 210 6.71 -9.78 -7.47
CA ASN A 210 7.94 -10.46 -7.90
C ASN A 210 8.27 -10.35 -9.41
N SER A 211 7.72 -9.34 -10.08
CA SER A 211 7.93 -9.14 -11.51
C SER A 211 9.23 -8.39 -11.79
N SER A 212 9.90 -8.76 -12.86
CA SER A 212 11.16 -8.16 -13.32
C SER A 212 10.91 -7.03 -14.32
N THR A 213 11.99 -6.32 -14.72
CA THR A 213 11.94 -5.31 -15.77
C THR A 213 11.43 -5.87 -17.10
N GLY A 214 11.70 -7.16 -17.41
CA GLY A 214 11.21 -7.82 -18.62
C GLY A 214 9.68 -7.97 -18.63
N ASP A 215 9.08 -8.17 -17.46
CA ASP A 215 7.66 -8.48 -17.32
C ASP A 215 6.78 -7.22 -17.38
N LEU A 216 7.36 -6.03 -17.20
CA LEU A 216 6.62 -4.77 -17.17
C LEU A 216 5.77 -4.53 -18.43
N SER A 217 6.24 -5.00 -19.60
CA SER A 217 5.46 -4.90 -20.84
C SER A 217 4.26 -5.84 -20.87
N SER A 218 4.38 -7.01 -20.21
CA SER A 218 3.28 -7.96 -20.04
C SER A 218 2.28 -7.46 -19.01
N ILE A 219 2.75 -6.86 -17.91
CA ILE A 219 1.89 -6.21 -16.90
C ILE A 219 1.07 -5.10 -17.55
N GLU A 220 1.68 -4.25 -18.37
CA GLU A 220 0.95 -3.19 -19.08
C GLU A 220 -0.20 -3.76 -19.93
N LYS A 221 0.08 -4.77 -20.75
CA LYS A 221 -0.95 -5.45 -21.55
C LYS A 221 -2.02 -6.09 -20.69
N TYR A 222 -1.64 -6.70 -19.58
CA TYR A 222 -2.57 -7.30 -18.62
C TYR A 222 -3.49 -6.25 -18.02
N VAL A 223 -2.92 -5.13 -17.58
CA VAL A 223 -3.66 -4.03 -16.97
C VAL A 223 -4.62 -3.38 -17.97
N ASP A 224 -4.21 -3.24 -19.23
CA ASP A 224 -5.07 -2.70 -20.28
C ASP A 224 -6.22 -3.65 -20.66
N GLN A 225 -6.01 -4.97 -20.60
CA GLN A 225 -7.03 -5.96 -20.94
C GLN A 225 -7.99 -6.27 -19.79
N PHE A 226 -7.47 -6.45 -18.56
CA PHE A 226 -8.22 -6.98 -17.43
C PHE A 226 -8.50 -5.94 -16.33
N ALA A 227 -7.67 -4.90 -16.20
CA ALA A 227 -7.73 -3.92 -15.11
C ALA A 227 -7.93 -2.48 -15.60
N ALA A 228 -8.66 -2.29 -16.71
CA ALA A 228 -8.93 -0.96 -17.25
C ALA A 228 -9.68 -0.06 -16.25
N SER A 229 -10.71 -0.60 -15.60
CA SER A 229 -11.54 0.09 -14.58
C SER A 229 -11.28 -0.39 -13.15
N VAL A 230 -10.53 -1.48 -12.99
CA VAL A 230 -10.22 -2.09 -11.68
C VAL A 230 -8.88 -1.57 -11.17
N PRO A 231 -8.73 -1.27 -9.86
CA PRO A 231 -7.44 -0.90 -9.31
C PRO A 231 -6.37 -1.98 -9.49
N ALA A 232 -5.18 -1.56 -9.91
CA ALA A 232 -3.99 -2.38 -10.10
C ALA A 232 -2.88 -1.87 -9.18
N VAL A 233 -2.31 -2.77 -8.37
CA VAL A 233 -1.25 -2.49 -7.40
C VAL A 233 0.03 -3.16 -7.85
N LEU A 234 1.11 -2.39 -7.96
CA LEU A 234 2.47 -2.92 -8.06
C LEU A 234 3.04 -3.03 -6.65
N PHE A 235 3.40 -4.24 -6.22
CA PHE A 235 3.77 -4.51 -4.84
C PHE A 235 5.24 -4.98 -4.75
N ASN A 236 6.06 -4.19 -4.05
CA ASN A 236 7.47 -4.46 -3.78
C ASN A 236 8.31 -4.86 -5.01
N LEU A 237 8.06 -4.22 -6.16
CA LEU A 237 8.80 -4.47 -7.40
C LEU A 237 10.10 -3.66 -7.51
N GLU A 238 10.41 -2.81 -6.53
CA GLU A 238 11.53 -1.86 -6.59
C GLU A 238 11.52 -1.04 -7.89
N LEU A 239 10.41 -0.37 -8.20
CA LEU A 239 10.19 0.24 -9.52
C LEU A 239 11.28 1.22 -9.94
N ASP A 240 11.94 1.88 -8.99
CA ASP A 240 13.06 2.76 -9.31
C ASP A 240 14.28 2.00 -9.87
N THR A 241 14.54 0.78 -9.39
CA THR A 241 15.57 -0.10 -9.95
C THR A 241 15.13 -0.53 -11.35
N LEU A 242 13.88 -0.98 -11.51
CA LEU A 242 13.37 -1.39 -12.83
C LEU A 242 13.34 -0.24 -13.85
N ARG A 243 13.02 0.99 -13.41
CA ARG A 243 13.13 2.22 -14.22
C ARG A 243 14.57 2.47 -14.68
N SER A 244 15.56 2.12 -13.86
CA SER A 244 16.98 2.25 -14.22
C SER A 244 17.36 1.37 -15.39
N ASP A 245 16.80 0.17 -15.45
CA ASP A 245 17.13 -0.85 -16.44
C ASP A 245 16.43 -0.64 -17.79
N LEU A 246 15.42 0.25 -17.87
CA LEU A 246 14.72 0.51 -19.13
C LEU A 246 15.66 1.11 -20.19
N GLY A 247 15.59 0.54 -21.40
CA GLY A 247 16.44 0.91 -22.53
C GLY A 247 17.82 0.24 -22.54
N LEU A 248 18.13 -0.63 -21.58
CA LEU A 248 19.27 -1.55 -21.68
C LEU A 248 18.95 -2.67 -22.70
N LEU A 249 19.98 -3.28 -23.28
CA LEU A 249 19.82 -4.36 -24.25
C LEU A 249 19.04 -5.53 -23.64
N GLY A 250 17.95 -5.94 -24.28
CA GLY A 250 17.07 -7.01 -23.79
C GLY A 250 15.95 -6.54 -22.85
N PHE A 251 15.90 -5.25 -22.48
CA PHE A 251 14.85 -4.68 -21.65
C PHE A 251 13.91 -3.76 -22.45
N PRO A 252 12.68 -3.50 -21.95
CA PRO A 252 11.73 -2.62 -22.60
C PRO A 252 12.28 -1.20 -22.81
N PRO A 253 11.76 -0.45 -23.79
CA PRO A 253 12.20 0.91 -24.06
C PRO A 253 11.82 1.86 -22.92
N LYS A 254 12.58 2.96 -22.78
CA LYS A 254 12.36 4.02 -21.78
C LYS A 254 10.97 4.64 -21.82
N ASP A 255 10.34 4.64 -22.98
CA ASP A 255 8.98 5.11 -23.20
C ASP A 255 7.94 4.44 -22.28
N LEU A 256 8.17 3.18 -21.87
CA LEU A 256 7.32 2.46 -20.93
C LEU A 256 7.15 3.22 -19.60
N HIS A 257 8.18 3.93 -19.13
CA HIS A 257 8.07 4.75 -17.94
C HIS A 257 7.01 5.85 -18.11
N TYR A 258 7.11 6.59 -19.20
CA TYR A 258 6.26 7.75 -19.46
C TYR A 258 4.81 7.37 -19.72
N ARG A 259 4.56 6.30 -20.49
CA ARG A 259 3.20 5.86 -20.82
C ARG A 259 2.52 5.04 -19.75
N PHE A 260 3.27 4.22 -18.98
CA PHE A 260 2.70 3.25 -18.05
C PHE A 260 3.08 3.54 -16.58
N LEU A 261 4.37 3.48 -16.25
CA LEU A 261 4.82 3.57 -14.84
C LEU A 261 4.52 4.91 -14.17
N SER A 262 4.45 5.99 -14.94
CA SER A 262 4.12 7.35 -14.45
C SER A 262 2.71 7.45 -13.85
N GLN A 263 1.80 6.55 -14.24
CA GLN A 263 0.42 6.54 -13.78
C GLN A 263 0.25 5.97 -12.37
N PHE A 264 1.22 5.21 -11.86
CA PHE A 264 1.13 4.52 -10.58
C PHE A 264 1.38 5.48 -9.42
N THR A 265 0.38 5.63 -8.55
CA THR A 265 0.45 6.48 -7.35
C THR A 265 1.03 5.67 -6.19
N PRO A 266 2.20 6.03 -5.63
CA PRO A 266 2.74 5.31 -4.47
C PRO A 266 1.89 5.57 -3.22
N VAL A 267 1.07 4.59 -2.83
CA VAL A 267 0.17 4.73 -1.67
C VAL A 267 0.90 4.52 -0.36
N PHE A 268 1.89 3.65 -0.36
CA PHE A 268 2.75 3.40 0.79
C PHE A 268 4.15 3.12 0.29
N TYR A 269 5.09 4.00 0.59
CA TYR A 269 6.43 3.97 0.02
C TYR A 269 7.47 4.23 1.10
N ILE A 270 8.42 3.32 1.26
CA ILE A 270 9.56 3.46 2.16
C ILE A 270 10.81 3.00 1.43
N ARG A 271 11.65 3.94 1.01
CA ARG A 271 12.96 3.62 0.42
C ARG A 271 14.08 4.06 1.32
N GLN A 272 14.70 3.10 1.99
CA GLN A 272 15.84 3.32 2.87
C GLN A 272 17.13 3.47 2.06
N ARG A 273 17.98 4.40 2.49
CA ARG A 273 19.31 4.64 1.93
C ARG A 273 20.31 4.91 3.03
N ASP A 274 21.44 4.21 2.93
CA ASP A 274 22.60 4.43 3.77
C ASP A 274 23.61 5.26 2.98
N TYR A 275 24.09 6.33 3.59
CA TYR A 275 25.05 7.25 3.01
C TYR A 275 26.30 7.33 3.88
N SER A 276 27.41 7.65 3.23
CA SER A 276 28.68 7.94 3.88
C SER A 276 29.23 9.24 3.32
N LYS A 277 29.67 10.14 4.20
CA LYS A 277 30.31 11.40 3.80
C LYS A 277 31.67 11.56 4.49
N THR A 278 32.69 11.83 3.69
CA THR A 278 34.01 12.17 4.18
C THR A 278 34.08 13.66 4.57
N ILE A 279 34.47 13.92 5.82
CA ILE A 279 34.66 15.25 6.41
C ILE A 279 36.14 15.49 6.73
N ALA A 280 36.55 16.75 6.84
CA ALA A 280 37.95 17.11 7.07
C ALA A 280 38.44 16.90 8.52
N VAL A 281 37.51 16.65 9.46
CA VAL A 281 37.79 16.53 10.90
C VAL A 281 37.39 15.13 11.36
N THR A 282 38.09 14.58 12.34
CA THR A 282 37.77 13.28 12.96
C THR A 282 36.29 13.23 13.38
N PRO A 283 35.51 12.18 13.04
CA PRO A 283 35.93 10.83 12.60
C PRO A 283 36.27 10.65 11.11
N TYR A 284 36.44 11.73 10.34
CA TYR A 284 36.73 11.76 8.90
C TYR A 284 35.66 11.14 7.99
N ILE A 285 34.88 10.18 8.47
CA ILE A 285 33.76 9.57 7.78
C ILE A 285 32.56 9.59 8.71
N VAL A 286 31.47 10.20 8.26
CA VAL A 286 30.18 10.19 8.94
C VAL A 286 29.24 9.33 8.12
N ASN A 287 28.78 8.24 8.71
CA ASN A 287 27.73 7.41 8.15
C ASN A 287 26.39 7.90 8.68
N TYR A 288 25.43 8.08 7.78
CA TYR A 288 24.07 8.49 8.11
C TYR A 288 23.09 7.75 7.21
N SER A 289 21.94 7.43 7.75
CA SER A 289 20.89 6.69 7.05
C SER A 289 19.63 7.52 7.02
N GLY A 290 18.90 7.45 5.92
CA GLY A 290 17.60 8.08 5.78
C GLY A 290 16.63 7.22 4.99
N ALA A 291 15.41 7.72 4.82
CA ALA A 291 14.44 7.12 3.95
C ALA A 291 13.59 8.20 3.26
N VAL A 292 13.20 7.94 2.02
CA VAL A 292 12.09 8.65 1.39
C VAL A 292 10.82 7.90 1.78
N PHE A 293 9.89 8.60 2.40
CA PHE A 293 8.67 8.04 2.97
C PHE A 293 7.44 8.69 2.33
N ARG A 294 6.42 7.88 2.08
CA ARG A 294 5.07 8.34 1.73
C ARG A 294 4.02 7.42 2.32
N GLN A 295 2.99 8.03 2.86
CA GLN A 295 1.78 7.36 3.31
C GLN A 295 0.57 8.15 2.80
N TYR A 296 -0.10 7.67 1.76
CA TYR A 296 -1.24 8.35 1.16
C TYR A 296 -2.42 8.45 2.14
N PRO A 297 -3.16 9.57 2.19
CA PRO A 297 -3.06 10.80 1.37
C PRO A 297 -2.05 11.87 1.86
N GLY A 298 -1.13 11.53 2.76
CA GLY A 298 -0.11 12.43 3.28
C GLY A 298 0.97 12.85 2.27
N PRO A 299 1.78 13.88 2.62
CA PRO A 299 2.84 14.39 1.77
C PRO A 299 3.99 13.39 1.61
N TRP A 300 4.88 13.66 0.66
CA TRP A 300 6.20 13.06 0.63
C TRP A 300 7.04 13.61 1.76
N GLN A 301 7.78 12.73 2.43
CA GLN A 301 8.60 13.09 3.57
C GLN A 301 10.01 12.50 3.41
N VAL A 302 11.02 13.30 3.74
CA VAL A 302 12.39 12.83 3.93
C VAL A 302 12.55 12.53 5.41
N MET A 303 13.00 11.32 5.71
CA MET A 303 13.14 10.83 7.07
C MET A 303 14.60 10.55 7.41
N LEU A 304 15.08 11.05 8.54
CA LEU A 304 16.41 10.74 9.09
C LEU A 304 16.30 9.60 10.10
N LYS A 305 17.09 8.55 9.91
CA LYS A 305 17.15 7.41 10.83
C LYS A 305 17.88 7.82 12.11
N GLN A 306 17.22 7.63 13.24
CA GLN A 306 17.73 7.88 14.58
C GLN A 306 18.41 6.62 15.14
N GLY A 307 19.24 6.79 16.17
CA GLY A 307 19.97 5.68 16.82
C GLY A 307 19.07 4.62 17.47
N ASP A 308 17.82 4.96 17.79
CA ASP A 308 16.82 4.06 18.36
C ASP A 308 16.02 3.27 17.30
N GLY A 309 16.39 3.41 16.02
CA GLY A 309 15.72 2.81 14.86
C GLY A 309 14.48 3.56 14.39
N SER A 310 14.12 4.69 15.00
CA SER A 310 13.03 5.53 14.51
C SER A 310 13.45 6.39 13.31
N TYR A 311 12.47 6.84 12.53
CA TYR A 311 12.64 7.72 11.38
C TYR A 311 11.98 9.06 11.70
N ALA A 312 12.77 10.12 11.86
CA ALA A 312 12.25 11.47 12.13
C ALA A 312 12.12 12.26 10.83
N CYS A 313 10.97 12.90 10.62
CA CYS A 313 10.72 13.76 9.46
C CYS A 313 11.64 14.99 9.49
N VAL A 314 12.36 15.23 8.40
CA VAL A 314 13.27 16.38 8.24
C VAL A 314 12.82 17.37 7.17
N ALA A 315 12.02 16.92 6.20
CA ALA A 315 11.48 17.74 5.14
C ALA A 315 10.18 17.12 4.61
N GLU A 316 9.25 17.97 4.18
CA GLU A 316 7.96 17.58 3.62
C GLU A 316 7.73 18.29 2.29
N SER A 317 7.08 17.62 1.36
CA SER A 317 6.76 18.16 0.05
C SER A 317 5.50 17.50 -0.50
N ALA A 318 4.71 18.26 -1.26
CA ALA A 318 3.59 17.70 -2.01
C ALA A 318 4.07 16.83 -3.18
N SER A 319 5.24 17.14 -3.76
CA SER A 319 5.86 16.37 -4.81
C SER A 319 6.99 15.49 -4.30
N ARG A 320 7.17 14.32 -4.92
CA ARG A 320 8.25 13.38 -4.63
C ARG A 320 9.62 14.05 -4.67
N PHE A 321 10.42 13.81 -3.62
CA PHE A 321 11.83 14.20 -3.60
C PHE A 321 12.62 13.33 -4.56
N THR A 322 13.49 13.95 -5.36
CA THR A 322 14.50 13.18 -6.09
C THR A 322 15.49 12.56 -5.10
N LEU A 323 16.18 11.50 -5.53
CA LEU A 323 17.21 10.88 -4.68
C LEU A 323 18.32 11.87 -4.27
N GLY A 324 18.64 12.82 -5.15
CA GLY A 324 19.57 13.91 -4.87
C GLY A 324 19.02 14.91 -3.85
N GLN A 325 17.78 15.39 -4.04
CA GLN A 325 17.13 16.32 -3.12
C GLN A 325 16.98 15.74 -1.71
N ALA A 326 16.57 14.47 -1.61
CA ALA A 326 16.46 13.79 -0.32
C ALA A 326 17.81 13.72 0.40
N LYS A 327 18.90 13.42 -0.33
CA LYS A 327 20.26 13.43 0.22
C LYS A 327 20.68 14.83 0.70
N ASP A 328 20.37 15.87 -0.06
CA ASP A 328 20.71 17.24 0.30
C ASP A 328 19.95 17.74 1.54
N GLU A 329 18.67 17.37 1.70
CA GLU A 329 17.89 17.66 2.91
C GLU A 329 18.45 16.95 4.15
N LEU A 330 18.88 15.69 4.00
CA LEU A 330 19.56 14.95 5.09
C LEU A 330 20.88 15.63 5.49
N LEU A 331 21.68 16.05 4.51
CA LEU A 331 22.94 16.77 4.76
C LEU A 331 22.71 18.13 5.42
N ARG A 332 21.61 18.83 5.07
CA ARG A 332 21.21 20.10 5.66
C ARG A 332 20.99 19.96 7.15
N VAL A 333 20.18 18.98 7.56
CA VAL A 333 19.83 18.77 8.97
C VAL A 333 21.01 18.25 9.78
N LEU A 334 21.90 17.47 9.17
CA LEU A 334 23.14 17.02 9.82
C LEU A 334 24.21 18.12 9.94
N GLY A 335 23.98 19.32 9.39
CA GLY A 335 24.97 20.40 9.37
C GLY A 335 26.22 20.07 8.53
N LEU A 336 26.08 19.14 7.58
CA LEU A 336 27.15 18.65 6.73
C LEU A 336 27.11 19.26 5.33
N GLN A 337 26.38 20.35 5.11
CA GLN A 337 26.35 21.01 3.81
C GLN A 337 27.70 21.68 3.49
N GLU A 338 28.10 21.59 2.23
CA GLU A 338 29.25 22.32 1.71
C GLU A 338 28.78 23.70 1.23
N GLU A 339 29.70 24.66 1.15
CA GLU A 339 29.38 25.99 0.62
C GLU A 339 28.90 25.88 -0.83
N VAL A 340 27.74 26.49 -1.09
CA VAL A 340 27.08 26.48 -2.40
C VAL A 340 28.01 27.10 -3.45
N GLY A 341 28.34 26.34 -4.48
CA GLY A 341 29.24 26.74 -5.57
C GLY A 341 30.71 26.33 -5.38
N SER A 342 31.04 25.56 -4.34
CA SER A 342 32.41 25.06 -4.15
C SER A 342 32.80 24.06 -5.25
N GLN A 343 34.05 24.11 -5.70
CA GLN A 343 34.60 23.10 -6.62
C GLN A 343 34.52 21.69 -6.02
N LEU A 344 34.63 21.56 -4.69
CA LEU A 344 34.45 20.29 -3.98
C LEU A 344 33.00 19.79 -4.05
N GLU A 345 32.04 20.69 -3.98
CA GLU A 345 30.61 20.35 -4.10
C GLU A 345 30.32 19.82 -5.51
N PHE A 346 30.83 20.50 -6.55
CA PHE A 346 30.70 20.05 -7.94
C PHE A 346 31.41 18.71 -8.20
N LEU A 347 32.63 18.53 -7.69
CA LEU A 347 33.40 17.29 -7.85
C LEU A 347 32.75 16.10 -7.11
N ARG A 348 32.10 16.35 -5.97
CA ARG A 348 31.45 15.31 -5.15
C ARG A 348 30.02 15.00 -5.57
N ARG A 349 29.28 15.99 -6.09
CA ARG A 349 27.92 15.81 -6.61
C ARG A 349 27.91 15.26 -8.03
N GLY A 350 28.88 15.66 -8.85
CA GLY A 350 28.91 15.34 -10.27
C GLY A 350 27.96 16.22 -11.08
N TYR A 351 27.92 15.97 -12.40
CA TYR A 351 27.17 16.79 -13.36
C TYR A 351 25.66 16.50 -13.37
N LYS A 352 25.22 15.32 -12.92
CA LYS A 352 23.81 14.90 -12.89
C LYS A 352 23.43 14.40 -11.50
N ASN A 353 22.49 15.11 -10.88
CA ASN A 353 21.96 14.81 -9.55
C ASN A 353 20.60 14.11 -9.58
N ALA A 354 20.01 13.97 -10.77
CA ALA A 354 18.73 13.32 -10.99
C ALA A 354 18.91 12.14 -11.94
N THR A 355 18.05 11.14 -11.76
CA THR A 355 17.98 10.01 -12.67
C THR A 355 17.24 10.41 -13.95
N TRP A 356 17.47 9.71 -15.06
CA TRP A 356 16.91 10.14 -16.36
C TRP A 356 15.37 10.17 -16.39
N TRP A 357 14.71 9.36 -15.55
CA TRP A 357 13.25 9.34 -15.39
C TRP A 357 12.73 10.40 -14.40
N GLU A 358 13.61 11.08 -13.68
CA GLU A 358 13.28 12.24 -12.84
C GLU A 358 13.51 13.58 -13.57
N GLU A 359 14.08 13.59 -14.78
CA GLU A 359 14.42 14.82 -15.53
C GLU A 359 13.36 15.21 -16.59
N ASN A 360 12.64 14.24 -17.16
CA ASN A 360 11.82 14.43 -18.37
C ASN A 360 10.32 14.48 -18.08
N PHE A 361 9.88 15.45 -17.28
CA PHE A 361 8.49 15.56 -16.82
C PHE A 361 7.47 15.73 -17.95
N ASP A 362 7.86 16.39 -19.03
CA ASP A 362 6.95 16.75 -20.13
C ASP A 362 6.49 15.55 -20.95
N GLN A 363 7.21 14.43 -20.87
CA GLN A 363 6.87 13.21 -21.60
C GLN A 363 5.89 12.32 -20.82
N GLU A 364 5.73 12.55 -19.51
CA GLU A 364 4.90 11.72 -18.64
C GLU A 364 3.40 11.86 -18.97
N LYS A 365 2.71 10.74 -19.16
CA LYS A 365 1.26 10.71 -19.31
C LYS A 365 0.53 11.22 -18.07
N SER A 366 1.12 11.02 -16.88
CA SER A 366 0.52 11.43 -15.60
C SER A 366 1.62 11.74 -14.57
N PRO A 367 1.47 12.81 -13.75
CA PRO A 367 2.37 13.11 -12.64
C PRO A 367 2.05 12.29 -11.37
N ALA A 368 1.15 11.30 -11.46
CA ALA A 368 0.63 10.55 -10.31
C ALA A 368 1.71 9.87 -9.46
N TRP A 369 2.78 9.37 -10.08
CA TRP A 369 3.90 8.77 -9.35
C TRP A 369 4.73 9.75 -8.51
N ARG A 370 4.58 11.06 -8.79
CA ARG A 370 5.23 12.15 -8.06
C ARG A 370 4.30 12.83 -7.05
N THR A 371 2.99 12.62 -7.12
CA THR A 371 1.99 13.38 -6.36
C THR A 371 1.20 12.51 -5.40
#